data_AF-A0A183NU95-F1
#
_entry.id   AF-A0A183NU95-F1
#
_cell.length_a   1.000
_cell.length_b   1.000
_cell.length_c   1.000
_cell.angle_alpha   90.00
_cell.angle_beta   90.00
_cell.angle_gamma   90.00
#
_symmetry.space_group_name_H-M   'P 1'
#
loop_
_entity.id
_entity.type
_entity.pdbx_description
1 polymer ?
#
loop_
_entity_poly.entity_id
_entity_poly.type
_entity_poly.pdbx_seq_one_letter_code
_entity_poly.pdbx_strand_id
1 'polypeptide(L)'
;MLSRTLGPEFGGAIGSIFFLAQVCSAALYIAGLVEAVLINFGPGGILFDGVLPGENHWWSYLYAIVILALCTSILLIGSQMFARALYFILAVVVIVIICVFASFFLQPKLIPLPRSNSLIYNSSTSNNITIFAEFTGLNGNTFKENIYRELKNPSRSIPLGTLSALLCTLLIYLVMMIFSASSNSRYLLLNNNIFMQSISFWQPIVVIGVFATTLSAALGNLIGASRILEAIARDELFGRLLHPAKWTTKRGNPIVAVLSAGFLCLLILLIGRLNAIAPLVSVLFLLAYASVNLACAGLDAASPPNFRPTFRYFNWITSIFGMIGCFIMCLLIQPIYTVVAIIVLGLLVFSLYQRHLESSWGNIGQALLFHQIRKYLLLLDSRKDHVKYWRLQLLLLVANPRSSASLVQFMNSLKKGGLYVVGHAICGDPDEFVDQSDPCLNQRWYWTQYVKYLKTKAFVEITIDRSVRRAISHLIRISGLGAMRPNTVCLGFYDDKPSIDVLARIWKERKVKKFSSWPNHIHSYNSTELIINNNDAQTTNGEIICLNMYCYVLCLFEK
;
A
#
# COMPACT_ATOMS: atom_id res chain seq x y z
N MET A 1 5.05 -0.26 -5.98
CA MET A 1 5.57 -1.00 -4.80
C MET A 1 4.49 -1.20 -3.76
N LEU A 2 3.87 -0.13 -3.25
CA LEU A 2 2.79 -0.21 -2.24
C LEU A 2 1.61 -1.12 -2.65
N SER A 3 1.14 -1.04 -3.90
CA SER A 3 0.07 -1.93 -4.41
C SER A 3 0.46 -3.42 -4.41
N ARG A 4 1.73 -3.71 -4.64
CA ARG A 4 2.25 -5.10 -4.63
C ARG A 4 2.48 -5.65 -3.22
N THR A 5 2.60 -4.78 -2.22
CA THR A 5 2.82 -5.19 -0.82
C THR A 5 1.53 -5.24 -0.01
N LEU A 6 0.60 -4.30 -0.25
CA LEU A 6 -0.63 -4.16 0.53
C LEU A 6 -1.86 -4.80 -0.13
N GLY A 7 -1.77 -5.14 -1.40
CA GLY A 7 -2.91 -5.49 -2.21
C GLY A 7 -3.44 -4.31 -3.04
N PRO A 8 -4.22 -4.60 -4.08
CA PRO A 8 -4.71 -3.60 -5.03
C PRO A 8 -5.66 -2.58 -4.39
N GLU A 9 -6.44 -2.97 -3.37
CA GLU A 9 -7.45 -2.11 -2.75
C GLU A 9 -6.80 -0.97 -1.97
N PHE A 10 -5.92 -1.32 -1.03
CA PHE A 10 -5.20 -0.33 -0.22
C PHE A 10 -4.17 0.44 -1.03
N GLY A 11 -3.38 -0.24 -1.86
CA GLY A 11 -2.37 0.43 -2.67
C GLY A 11 -2.96 1.36 -3.73
N GLY A 12 -4.09 0.99 -4.33
CA GLY A 12 -4.81 1.83 -5.28
C GLY A 12 -5.41 3.07 -4.65
N ALA A 13 -6.03 2.94 -3.47
CA ALA A 13 -6.58 4.08 -2.73
C ALA A 13 -5.48 5.05 -2.27
N ILE A 14 -4.40 4.54 -1.65
CA ILE A 14 -3.26 5.35 -1.20
C ILE A 14 -2.59 6.03 -2.39
N GLY A 15 -2.39 5.31 -3.51
CA GLY A 15 -1.83 5.85 -4.73
C GLY A 15 -2.68 6.97 -5.32
N SER A 16 -4.01 6.86 -5.27
CA SER A 16 -4.95 7.88 -5.77
C SER A 16 -4.90 9.16 -4.93
N ILE A 17 -4.82 9.05 -3.61
CA ILE A 17 -4.64 10.21 -2.72
C ILE A 17 -3.28 10.86 -2.95
N PHE A 18 -2.22 10.06 -3.06
CA PHE A 18 -0.88 10.58 -3.32
C PHE A 18 -0.79 11.26 -4.68
N PHE A 19 -1.49 10.74 -5.70
CA PHE A 19 -1.67 11.42 -6.99
C PHE A 19 -2.32 12.80 -6.80
N LEU A 20 -3.45 12.87 -6.10
CA LEU A 20 -4.14 14.14 -5.85
C LEU A 20 -3.25 15.12 -5.05
N ALA A 21 -2.51 14.63 -4.06
CA ALA A 21 -1.55 15.43 -3.29
C ALA A 21 -0.51 16.09 -4.19
N GLN A 22 0.05 15.33 -5.15
CA GLN A 22 1.04 15.83 -6.09
C GLN A 22 0.46 16.88 -7.05
N VAL A 23 -0.76 16.68 -7.53
CA VAL A 23 -1.45 17.68 -8.38
C VAL A 23 -1.71 18.98 -7.60
N CYS A 24 -2.27 18.87 -6.39
CA CYS A 24 -2.49 20.03 -5.52
C CYS A 24 -1.17 20.74 -5.17
N SER A 25 -0.09 19.99 -4.97
CA SER A 25 1.23 20.54 -4.68
C SER A 25 1.82 21.28 -5.89
N ALA A 26 1.64 20.76 -7.11
CA ALA A 26 2.02 21.49 -8.32
C ALA A 26 1.26 22.81 -8.43
N ALA A 27 -0.05 22.82 -8.15
CA ALA A 27 -0.86 24.04 -8.12
C ALA A 27 -0.37 25.03 -7.05
N LEU A 28 0.00 24.55 -5.85
CA LEU A 28 0.56 25.37 -4.78
C LEU A 28 1.83 26.11 -5.23
N TYR A 29 2.77 25.39 -5.85
CA TYR A 29 4.02 25.99 -6.32
C TYR A 29 3.81 26.96 -7.48
N ILE A 30 2.88 26.68 -8.40
CA ILE A 30 2.52 27.60 -9.48
C ILE A 30 1.88 28.87 -8.91
N ALA A 31 0.95 28.74 -7.96
CA ALA A 31 0.34 29.89 -7.29
C ALA A 31 1.38 30.75 -6.56
N GLY A 32 2.34 30.12 -5.87
CA GLY A 32 3.44 30.82 -5.21
C GLY A 32 4.36 31.54 -6.19
N LEU A 33 4.60 30.94 -7.37
CA LEU A 33 5.35 31.59 -8.44
C LEU A 33 4.61 32.81 -9.00
N VAL A 34 3.30 32.71 -9.22
CA VAL A 34 2.48 33.85 -9.66
C VAL A 34 2.48 34.98 -8.64
N GLU A 35 2.35 34.67 -7.35
CA GLU A 35 2.44 35.66 -6.28
C GLU A 35 3.81 36.38 -6.29
N ALA A 36 4.90 35.63 -6.45
CA ALA A 36 6.23 36.21 -6.57
C ALA A 36 6.41 37.07 -7.84
N VAL A 37 5.77 36.71 -8.95
CA VAL A 37 5.75 37.52 -10.19
C VAL A 37 4.99 38.82 -9.99
N LEU A 38 3.78 38.75 -9.43
CA LEU A 38 2.92 39.92 -9.21
C LEU A 38 3.55 40.93 -8.25
N ILE A 39 4.20 40.47 -7.18
CA ILE A 39 4.79 41.37 -6.19
C ILE A 39 6.06 42.06 -6.72
N ASN A 40 6.72 41.50 -7.73
CA ASN A 40 7.93 42.09 -8.30
C ASN A 40 7.70 42.91 -9.58
N PHE A 41 6.70 42.56 -10.38
CA PHE A 41 6.47 43.12 -11.71
C PHE A 41 5.05 43.69 -11.92
N GLY A 42 4.15 43.53 -10.94
CA GLY A 42 2.80 44.08 -10.96
C GLY A 42 2.76 45.59 -10.64
N PRO A 43 1.56 46.17 -10.52
CA PRO A 43 1.41 47.55 -10.04
C PRO A 43 1.94 47.68 -8.61
N GLY A 44 2.89 48.58 -8.38
CA GLY A 44 3.62 48.71 -7.11
C GLY A 44 4.75 47.68 -6.93
N GLY A 45 5.23 47.07 -8.03
CA GLY A 45 6.25 46.03 -8.01
C GLY A 45 7.60 46.48 -7.45
N ILE A 46 8.25 45.62 -6.65
CA ILE A 46 9.51 45.94 -5.96
C ILE A 46 10.69 46.11 -6.93
N LEU A 47 10.73 45.36 -8.04
CA LEU A 47 11.83 45.41 -9.01
C LEU A 47 11.50 46.32 -10.19
N PHE A 48 10.32 46.16 -10.77
CA PHE A 48 9.84 46.99 -11.87
C PHE A 48 8.37 47.30 -11.68
N ASP A 49 8.04 48.58 -11.62
CA ASP A 49 6.67 49.02 -11.37
C ASP A 49 5.82 48.96 -12.64
N GLY A 50 4.64 48.33 -12.55
CA GLY A 50 3.58 48.42 -13.56
C GLY A 50 3.86 47.72 -14.89
N VAL A 51 4.86 46.84 -14.96
CA VAL A 51 5.18 46.08 -16.20
C VAL A 51 4.06 45.09 -16.55
N LEU A 52 3.49 44.45 -15.54
CA LEU A 52 2.38 43.52 -15.68
C LEU A 52 1.10 44.17 -15.14
N PRO A 53 -0.02 44.08 -15.88
CA PRO A 53 -1.31 44.45 -15.33
C PRO A 53 -1.69 43.47 -14.21
N GLY A 54 -2.14 43.97 -13.05
CA GLY A 54 -2.96 43.13 -12.19
C GLY A 54 -2.93 43.41 -10.69
N GLU A 55 -4.11 43.80 -10.18
CA GLU A 55 -4.60 43.47 -8.82
C GLU A 55 -5.79 42.49 -8.86
N ASN A 56 -6.36 42.19 -10.04
CA ASN A 56 -7.57 41.35 -10.16
C ASN A 56 -7.25 39.84 -10.18
N HIS A 57 -8.11 39.05 -9.52
CA HIS A 57 -8.01 37.57 -9.45
C HIS A 57 -7.83 36.90 -10.82
N TRP A 58 -8.51 37.39 -11.87
CA TRP A 58 -8.44 36.82 -13.22
C TRP A 58 -7.08 36.99 -13.89
N TRP A 59 -6.35 38.07 -13.60
CA TRP A 59 -4.97 38.26 -14.10
C TRP A 59 -4.01 37.27 -13.45
N SER A 60 -4.11 37.11 -12.12
CA SER A 60 -3.37 36.07 -11.39
C SER A 60 -3.64 34.67 -11.94
N TYR A 61 -4.92 34.37 -12.22
CA TYR A 61 -5.30 33.09 -12.83
C TYR A 61 -4.73 32.91 -14.26
N LEU A 62 -4.72 33.96 -15.08
CA LEU A 62 -4.11 33.93 -16.41
C LEU A 62 -2.61 33.63 -16.34
N TYR A 63 -1.88 34.30 -15.45
CA TYR A 63 -0.45 34.01 -15.24
C TYR A 63 -0.21 32.57 -14.77
N ALA A 64 -1.08 32.05 -13.90
CA ALA A 64 -1.03 30.66 -13.47
C ALA A 64 -1.25 29.68 -14.64
N ILE A 65 -2.20 29.98 -15.54
CA ILE A 65 -2.45 29.20 -16.76
C ILE A 65 -1.22 29.19 -17.66
N VAL A 66 -0.58 30.35 -17.89
CA VAL A 66 0.60 30.45 -18.75
C VAL A 66 1.75 29.61 -18.20
N ILE A 67 2.02 29.71 -16.90
CA ILE A 67 3.07 28.92 -16.24
C ILE A 67 2.73 27.43 -16.28
N LEU A 68 1.47 27.04 -16.01
CA LEU A 68 1.03 25.65 -16.09
C LEU A 68 1.14 25.10 -17.52
N ALA A 69 0.77 25.90 -18.53
CA ALA A 69 0.89 25.55 -19.94
C ALA A 69 2.36 25.35 -20.34
N LEU A 70 3.26 26.19 -19.85
CA LEU A 70 4.70 26.02 -20.03
C LEU A 70 5.18 24.71 -19.39
N CYS A 71 4.84 24.47 -18.11
CA CYS A 71 5.21 23.25 -17.40
C CYS A 71 4.70 22.00 -18.12
N THR A 72 3.41 21.94 -18.45
CA THR A 72 2.80 20.82 -19.18
C THR A 72 3.44 20.61 -20.55
N SER A 73 3.73 21.68 -21.29
CA SER A 73 4.41 21.60 -22.60
C SER A 73 5.80 20.97 -22.49
N ILE A 74 6.60 21.36 -21.48
CA ILE A 74 7.91 20.73 -21.20
C ILE A 74 7.74 19.22 -20.96
N LEU A 75 6.70 18.81 -20.24
CA LEU A 75 6.45 17.39 -19.97
C LEU A 75 5.97 16.62 -21.20
N LEU A 76 5.22 17.26 -22.10
CA LEU A 76 4.77 16.65 -23.36
C LEU A 76 5.95 16.39 -24.32
N ILE A 77 6.90 17.32 -24.41
CA ILE A 77 8.12 17.16 -25.24
C ILE A 77 8.94 15.96 -24.77
N GLY A 78 8.93 15.66 -23.47
CA GLY A 78 9.36 14.37 -22.93
C GLY A 78 10.16 14.48 -21.64
N SER A 79 10.07 13.45 -20.80
CA SER A 79 10.79 13.36 -19.52
C SER A 79 12.32 13.44 -19.65
N GLN A 80 12.87 13.18 -20.85
CA GLN A 80 14.30 13.34 -21.15
C GLN A 80 14.71 14.81 -21.23
N MET A 81 13.84 15.70 -21.73
CA MET A 81 14.11 17.15 -21.75
C MET A 81 14.00 17.75 -20.36
N PHE A 82 13.11 17.24 -19.51
CA PHE A 82 13.05 17.61 -18.09
C PHE A 82 14.36 17.28 -17.36
N ALA A 83 14.88 16.06 -17.52
CA ALA A 83 16.16 15.69 -16.92
C ALA A 83 17.29 16.61 -17.41
N ARG A 84 17.33 16.92 -18.71
CA ARG A 84 18.30 17.86 -19.31
C ARG A 84 18.14 19.32 -18.83
N ALA A 85 16.91 19.79 -18.60
CA ALA A 85 16.65 21.12 -18.03
C ALA A 85 17.03 21.20 -16.54
N LEU A 86 16.83 20.12 -15.78
CA LEU A 86 17.31 19.99 -14.41
C LEU A 86 18.84 20.00 -14.36
N TYR A 87 19.51 19.36 -15.34
CA TYR A 87 20.96 19.46 -15.50
C TYR A 87 21.44 20.89 -15.80
N PHE A 88 20.65 21.73 -16.49
CA PHE A 88 21.02 23.13 -16.72
C PHE A 88 20.94 23.99 -15.45
N ILE A 89 19.90 23.81 -14.63
CA ILE A 89 19.77 24.47 -13.32
C ILE A 89 20.86 23.96 -12.36
N LEU A 90 21.11 22.65 -12.36
CA LEU A 90 22.24 22.05 -11.65
C LEU A 90 23.58 22.59 -12.19
N ALA A 91 23.73 22.79 -13.50
CA ALA A 91 24.96 23.32 -14.09
C ALA A 91 25.27 24.74 -13.61
N VAL A 92 24.26 25.61 -13.43
CA VAL A 92 24.45 26.95 -12.83
C VAL A 92 24.90 26.85 -11.37
N VAL A 93 24.28 25.99 -10.58
CA VAL A 93 24.70 25.70 -9.19
C VAL A 93 26.11 25.10 -9.17
N VAL A 94 26.41 24.23 -10.14
CA VAL A 94 27.72 23.61 -10.33
C VAL A 94 28.76 24.63 -10.80
N ILE A 95 28.42 25.66 -11.57
CA ILE A 95 29.36 26.74 -11.95
C ILE A 95 29.79 27.55 -10.71
N VAL A 96 28.86 27.85 -9.80
CA VAL A 96 29.18 28.46 -8.51
C VAL A 96 30.09 27.53 -7.68
N ILE A 97 29.78 26.23 -7.67
CA ILE A 97 30.63 25.21 -7.04
C ILE A 97 31.99 25.09 -7.76
N ILE A 98 32.08 25.25 -9.09
CA ILE A 98 33.31 25.21 -9.90
C ILE A 98 34.19 26.41 -9.58
N CYS A 99 33.65 27.61 -9.34
CA CYS A 99 34.44 28.74 -8.85
C CYS A 99 35.06 28.44 -7.48
N VAL A 100 34.31 27.81 -6.59
CA VAL A 100 34.82 27.32 -5.30
C VAL A 100 35.84 26.19 -5.50
N PHE A 101 35.63 25.30 -6.47
CA PHE A 101 36.52 24.17 -6.76
C PHE A 101 37.82 24.57 -7.47
N ALA A 102 37.77 25.55 -8.37
CA ALA A 102 38.93 26.13 -9.03
C ALA A 102 39.90 26.71 -8.01
N SER A 103 39.37 27.19 -6.87
CA SER A 103 40.15 27.66 -5.73
C SER A 103 40.99 26.52 -5.08
N PHE A 104 40.64 25.24 -5.25
CA PHE A 104 41.41 24.06 -4.80
C PHE A 104 42.58 23.67 -5.73
N PHE A 105 42.63 24.19 -6.96
CA PHE A 105 43.72 23.94 -7.92
C PHE A 105 44.85 24.99 -7.84
N LEU A 106 44.70 26.00 -6.99
CA LEU A 106 45.78 26.95 -6.69
C LEU A 106 46.92 26.22 -5.96
N GLN A 107 48.15 26.68 -6.18
CA GLN A 107 49.37 26.06 -5.65
C GLN A 107 49.32 25.87 -4.12
N PRO A 108 50.03 24.87 -3.56
CA PRO A 108 50.05 24.63 -2.13
C PRO A 108 50.42 25.90 -1.39
N LYS A 109 49.51 26.37 -0.54
CA LYS A 109 49.63 27.67 0.11
C LYS A 109 49.61 27.47 1.61
N LEU A 110 50.55 28.12 2.28
CA LEU A 110 50.54 28.20 3.73
C LEU A 110 49.45 29.21 4.13
N ILE A 111 48.36 28.70 4.69
CA ILE A 111 47.23 29.53 5.14
C ILE A 111 47.52 29.95 6.58
N PRO A 112 47.55 31.26 6.89
CA PRO A 112 47.78 31.72 8.25
C PRO A 112 46.58 31.33 9.11
N LEU A 113 46.83 30.61 10.20
CA LEU A 113 45.77 30.23 11.12
C LEU A 113 45.34 31.45 11.95
N PRO A 114 44.02 31.68 12.14
CA PRO A 114 43.53 32.82 12.88
C PRO A 114 44.00 32.76 14.35
N ARG A 115 44.53 33.88 14.86
CA ARG A 115 45.09 34.02 16.21
C ARG A 115 44.08 33.78 17.34
N SER A 116 42.78 33.73 17.02
CA SER A 116 41.71 33.34 17.95
C SER A 116 41.71 31.85 18.31
N ASN A 117 42.53 31.02 17.64
CA ASN A 117 42.61 29.60 17.92
C ASN A 117 43.54 29.31 19.11
N SER A 118 42.95 29.27 20.30
CA SER A 118 43.65 29.08 21.58
C SER A 118 44.27 27.70 21.77
N LEU A 119 44.03 26.74 20.86
CA LEU A 119 44.57 25.38 20.92
C LEU A 119 45.98 25.26 20.34
N ILE A 120 46.39 26.22 19.51
CA ILE A 120 47.67 26.18 18.78
C ILE A 120 48.59 27.32 19.26
N TYR A 121 48.03 28.50 19.53
CA TYR A 121 48.77 29.61 20.14
C TYR A 121 48.59 29.58 21.66
N ASN A 122 49.46 28.84 22.35
CA ASN A 122 49.54 28.84 23.82
C ASN A 122 50.36 30.04 24.33
N SER A 123 50.25 30.35 25.63
CA SER A 123 50.93 31.48 26.30
C SER A 123 52.46 31.47 26.24
N SER A 124 53.08 30.39 25.77
CA SER A 124 54.53 30.23 25.58
C SER A 124 55.03 30.57 24.16
N THR A 125 54.12 30.88 23.21
CA THR A 125 54.50 31.29 21.85
C THR A 125 54.46 32.81 21.76
N SER A 126 55.53 33.44 21.28
CA SER A 126 55.60 34.90 21.22
C SER A 126 54.49 35.49 20.31
N ASN A 127 53.85 36.57 20.75
CA ASN A 127 52.73 37.24 20.04
C ASN A 127 53.08 37.74 18.62
N ASN A 128 54.34 37.61 18.19
CA ASN A 128 54.85 38.10 16.92
C ASN A 128 55.09 36.99 15.86
N ILE A 129 54.78 35.71 16.14
CA ILE A 129 55.00 34.61 15.18
C ILE A 129 53.65 34.05 14.70
N THR A 130 53.43 33.98 13.38
CA THR A 130 52.24 33.35 12.77
C THR A 130 52.54 31.91 12.34
N ILE A 131 51.77 30.95 12.87
CA ILE A 131 51.79 29.53 12.51
C ILE A 131 50.88 29.30 11.31
N PHE A 132 51.38 28.57 10.33
CA PHE A 132 50.70 28.29 9.07
C PHE A 132 50.25 26.83 9.01
N ALA A 133 49.12 26.58 8.35
CA ALA A 133 48.67 25.24 7.98
C ALA A 133 48.82 25.02 6.47
N GLU A 134 49.15 23.80 6.08
CA GLU A 134 49.36 23.43 4.68
C GLU A 134 48.01 23.22 3.97
N PHE A 135 47.69 24.11 3.04
CA PHE A 135 46.71 23.84 2.00
C PHE A 135 47.41 23.04 0.91
N THR A 136 47.13 21.75 0.83
CA THR A 136 47.83 20.81 -0.06
C THR A 136 47.35 20.85 -1.51
N GLY A 137 46.31 21.64 -1.82
CA GLY A 137 45.63 21.63 -3.13
C GLY A 137 45.00 20.27 -3.43
N LEU A 138 44.83 19.94 -4.71
CA LEU A 138 44.28 18.66 -5.16
C LEU A 138 45.35 17.56 -5.18
N ASN A 139 45.45 16.82 -4.08
CA ASN A 139 46.30 15.63 -3.96
C ASN A 139 45.47 14.34 -4.01
N GLY A 140 45.85 13.44 -4.93
CA GLY A 140 45.15 12.18 -5.19
C GLY A 140 45.16 11.20 -4.02
N ASN A 141 46.18 11.20 -3.15
CA ASN A 141 46.20 10.34 -1.97
C ASN A 141 45.17 10.79 -0.91
N THR A 142 45.05 12.11 -0.72
CA THR A 142 44.10 12.74 0.21
C THR A 142 42.65 12.63 -0.30
N PHE A 143 42.45 12.59 -1.63
CA PHE A 143 41.13 12.41 -2.25
C PHE A 143 40.63 10.95 -2.21
N LYS A 144 41.54 9.98 -2.42
CA LYS A 144 41.20 8.54 -2.46
C LYS A 144 40.74 7.99 -1.10
N GLU A 145 41.15 8.64 -0.01
CA GLU A 145 40.69 8.33 1.34
C GLU A 145 39.23 8.76 1.61
N ASN A 146 38.63 9.62 0.76
CA ASN A 146 37.41 10.35 1.13
C ASN A 146 36.13 10.07 0.32
N ILE A 147 36.15 9.50 -0.89
CA ILE A 147 34.97 9.56 -1.80
C ILE A 147 34.70 8.25 -2.57
N TYR A 148 33.50 7.68 -2.42
CA TYR A 148 32.98 6.54 -3.20
C TYR A 148 31.88 6.97 -4.22
N ARG A 149 31.76 6.17 -5.29
CA ARG A 149 31.04 6.30 -6.57
C ARG A 149 29.50 6.12 -6.48
N GLU A 150 28.79 6.54 -7.53
CA GLU A 150 27.33 6.41 -7.80
C GLU A 150 26.64 5.13 -7.28
N LEU A 151 25.32 5.21 -7.10
CA LEU A 151 24.42 4.29 -6.36
C LEU A 151 24.50 2.80 -6.80
N LYS A 152 25.61 2.14 -6.49
CA LYS A 152 25.91 0.72 -6.72
C LYS A 152 24.96 -0.21 -5.96
N ASN A 153 24.36 0.28 -4.87
CA ASN A 153 23.48 -0.47 -3.97
C ASN A 153 22.25 0.35 -3.56
N PRO A 154 21.13 0.29 -4.33
CA PRO A 154 19.93 1.10 -4.04
C PRO A 154 19.35 0.83 -2.64
N SER A 155 19.47 -0.40 -2.14
CA SER A 155 19.02 -0.80 -0.79
C SER A 155 19.73 -0.05 0.34
N ARG A 156 20.98 0.37 0.16
CA ARG A 156 21.73 1.17 1.16
C ARG A 156 21.61 2.65 0.91
N SER A 157 21.65 3.05 -0.36
CA SER A 157 21.81 4.45 -0.68
C SER A 157 20.50 5.25 -0.68
N ILE A 158 19.35 4.62 -0.96
CA ILE A 158 18.04 5.26 -0.81
C ILE A 158 17.80 5.69 0.64
N PRO A 159 17.88 4.81 1.67
CA PRO A 159 17.63 5.22 3.04
C PRO A 159 18.67 6.24 3.53
N LEU A 160 19.96 6.06 3.21
CA LEU A 160 21.00 6.99 3.62
C LEU A 160 20.83 8.38 3.00
N GLY A 161 20.57 8.44 1.69
CA GLY A 161 20.38 9.71 0.98
C GLY A 161 19.10 10.43 1.40
N THR A 162 18.02 9.69 1.65
CA THR A 162 16.75 10.29 2.09
C THR A 162 16.88 10.86 3.50
N LEU A 163 17.46 10.11 4.44
CA LEU A 163 17.64 10.56 5.82
C LEU A 163 18.65 11.70 5.94
N SER A 164 19.76 11.67 5.19
CA SER A 164 20.74 12.76 5.20
C SER A 164 20.17 14.04 4.58
N ALA A 165 19.38 13.94 3.50
CA ALA A 165 18.70 15.09 2.90
C ALA A 165 17.65 15.70 3.86
N LEU A 166 16.84 14.86 4.53
CA LEU A 166 15.89 15.32 5.55
C LEU A 166 16.60 16.02 6.71
N LEU A 167 17.70 15.46 7.22
CA LEU A 167 18.47 16.08 8.29
C LEU A 167 19.08 17.42 7.84
N CYS A 168 19.66 17.48 6.65
CA CYS A 168 20.26 18.69 6.11
C CYS A 168 19.22 19.81 5.94
N THR A 169 18.07 19.51 5.32
CA THR A 169 16.98 20.48 5.14
C THR A 169 16.41 20.96 6.47
N LEU A 170 16.24 20.06 7.45
CA LEU A 170 15.79 20.40 8.80
C LEU A 170 16.78 21.34 9.50
N LEU A 171 18.09 21.07 9.42
CA LEU A 171 19.11 21.95 9.98
C LEU A 171 19.10 23.33 9.32
N ILE A 172 18.95 23.40 7.99
CA ILE A 172 18.84 24.68 7.27
C ILE A 172 17.62 25.46 7.75
N TYR A 173 16.45 24.82 7.89
CA TYR A 173 15.25 25.50 8.39
C TYR A 173 15.38 25.97 9.84
N LEU A 174 16.02 25.20 10.72
CA LEU A 174 16.28 25.62 12.10
C LEU A 174 17.23 26.81 12.17
N VAL A 175 18.32 26.78 11.40
CA VAL A 175 19.27 27.91 11.32
C VAL A 175 18.58 29.15 10.77
N MET A 176 17.82 29.02 9.69
CA MET A 176 17.06 30.13 9.10
C MET A 176 16.01 30.70 10.07
N MET A 177 15.34 29.84 10.84
CA MET A 177 14.38 30.26 11.87
C MET A 177 15.07 31.09 12.96
N ILE A 178 16.20 30.59 13.50
CA ILE A 178 16.97 31.28 14.55
C ILE A 178 17.51 32.61 14.03
N PHE A 179 18.09 32.65 12.84
CA PHE A 179 18.63 33.88 12.25
C PHE A 179 17.54 34.90 11.91
N SER A 180 16.41 34.43 11.40
CA SER A 180 15.27 35.31 11.12
C SER A 180 14.73 35.94 12.41
N ALA A 181 14.64 35.16 13.49
CA ALA A 181 14.18 35.62 14.80
C ALA A 181 15.19 36.54 15.51
N SER A 182 16.49 36.33 15.32
CA SER A 182 17.52 37.14 15.97
C SER A 182 17.80 38.47 15.25
N SER A 183 17.57 38.54 13.94
CA SER A 183 17.97 39.68 13.10
C SER A 183 16.82 40.63 12.74
N ASN A 184 15.56 40.21 12.83
CA ASN A 184 14.40 40.99 12.36
C ASN A 184 13.43 41.35 13.50
N SER A 185 12.85 42.55 13.43
CA SER A 185 11.84 42.98 14.41
C SER A 185 10.52 42.23 14.21
N ARG A 186 9.77 42.02 15.30
CA ARG A 186 8.45 41.36 15.26
C ARG A 186 7.48 42.04 14.30
N TYR A 187 7.51 43.37 14.22
CA TYR A 187 6.67 44.13 13.31
C TYR A 187 6.96 43.82 11.83
N LEU A 188 8.23 43.69 11.45
CA LEU A 188 8.63 43.32 10.08
C LEU A 188 8.14 41.91 9.73
N LEU A 189 8.37 40.95 10.64
CA LEU A 189 8.03 39.53 10.43
C LEU A 189 6.52 39.28 10.31
N LEU A 190 5.67 40.11 10.92
CA LEU A 190 4.21 39.96 10.86
C LEU A 190 3.58 40.62 9.63
N ASN A 191 4.18 41.69 9.11
CA ASN A 191 3.54 42.53 8.09
C ASN A 191 4.16 42.38 6.69
N ASN A 192 5.36 41.80 6.58
CA ASN A 192 6.02 41.63 5.28
C ASN A 192 6.42 40.17 5.04
N ASN A 193 5.66 39.48 4.20
CA ASN A 193 5.89 38.08 3.83
C ASN A 193 7.12 37.88 2.91
N ILE A 194 7.68 38.96 2.35
CA ILE A 194 8.83 38.94 1.41
C ILE A 194 10.03 39.69 2.00
N PHE A 195 10.08 39.82 3.33
CA PHE A 195 11.18 40.50 4.02
C PHE A 195 12.56 39.93 3.63
N MET A 196 12.65 38.62 3.34
CA MET A 196 13.89 37.96 2.90
C MET A 196 14.46 38.54 1.60
N GLN A 197 13.62 39.03 0.69
CA GLN A 197 14.08 39.69 -0.52
C GLN A 197 14.73 41.04 -0.18
N SER A 198 14.09 41.84 0.68
CA SER A 198 14.56 43.18 1.05
C SER A 198 15.87 43.18 1.84
N ILE A 199 16.13 42.16 2.67
CA ILE A 199 17.36 42.05 3.47
C ILE A 199 18.54 41.44 2.69
N SER A 200 18.28 40.85 1.52
CA SER A 200 19.32 40.19 0.74
C SER A 200 20.28 41.21 0.12
N PHE A 201 21.56 40.83 -0.03
CA PHE A 201 22.60 41.70 -0.60
C PHE A 201 22.23 42.20 -2.01
N TRP A 202 21.53 41.36 -2.79
CA TRP A 202 21.05 41.71 -4.12
C TRP A 202 19.63 41.15 -4.32
N GLN A 203 18.62 42.01 -4.20
CA GLN A 203 17.20 41.64 -4.22
C GLN A 203 16.79 40.70 -5.37
N PRO A 204 17.26 40.88 -6.63
CA PRO A 204 16.94 39.97 -7.72
C PRO A 204 17.38 38.52 -7.49
N ILE A 205 18.41 38.26 -6.67
CA ILE A 205 18.91 36.90 -6.41
C ILE A 205 17.84 36.03 -5.72
N VAL A 206 17.07 36.63 -4.81
CA VAL A 206 16.00 35.95 -4.09
C VAL A 206 14.86 35.63 -5.05
N VAL A 207 14.50 36.58 -5.93
CA VAL A 207 13.46 36.37 -6.95
C VAL A 207 13.85 35.25 -7.92
N ILE A 208 15.09 35.25 -8.41
CA ILE A 208 15.61 34.16 -9.28
C ILE A 208 15.57 32.82 -8.54
N GLY A 209 15.97 32.80 -7.26
CA GLY A 209 15.92 31.60 -6.43
C GLY A 209 14.50 31.08 -6.22
N VAL A 210 13.55 31.95 -5.89
CA VAL A 210 12.12 31.62 -5.75
C VAL A 210 11.58 31.08 -7.08
N PHE A 211 11.88 31.72 -8.21
CA PHE A 211 11.42 31.27 -9.53
C PHE A 211 11.98 29.89 -9.88
N ALA A 212 13.29 29.69 -9.70
CA ALA A 212 13.94 28.41 -10.01
C ALA A 212 13.41 27.27 -9.12
N THR A 213 13.25 27.50 -7.82
CA THR A 213 12.80 26.48 -6.86
C THR A 213 11.33 26.14 -7.04
N THR A 214 10.45 27.13 -7.17
CA THR A 214 9.00 26.90 -7.37
C THR A 214 8.69 26.26 -8.71
N LEU A 215 9.35 26.70 -9.81
CA LEU A 215 9.18 26.09 -11.12
C LEU A 215 9.69 24.64 -11.15
N SER A 216 10.86 24.37 -10.56
CA SER A 216 11.41 23.03 -10.46
C SER A 216 10.51 22.10 -9.63
N ALA A 217 10.01 22.57 -8.49
CA ALA A 217 9.09 21.81 -7.64
C ALA A 217 7.75 21.54 -8.33
N ALA A 218 7.18 22.53 -9.02
CA ALA A 218 5.96 22.37 -9.81
C ALA A 218 6.12 21.30 -10.90
N LEU A 219 7.20 21.37 -11.69
CA LEU A 219 7.52 20.37 -12.71
C LEU A 219 7.72 18.98 -12.11
N GLY A 220 8.48 18.87 -11.02
CA GLY A 220 8.74 17.62 -10.33
C GLY A 220 7.47 16.93 -9.85
N ASN A 221 6.54 17.68 -9.26
CA ASN A 221 5.26 17.16 -8.79
C ASN A 221 4.31 16.79 -9.92
N LEU A 222 4.31 17.55 -11.02
CA LEU A 222 3.48 17.24 -12.19
C LEU A 222 3.97 15.97 -12.93
N ILE A 223 5.29 15.73 -12.97
CA ILE A 223 5.87 14.45 -13.42
C ILE A 223 5.49 13.33 -12.46
N GLY A 224 5.66 13.54 -11.15
CA GLY A 224 5.27 12.57 -10.13
C GLY A 224 3.82 12.15 -10.30
N ALA A 225 2.90 13.12 -10.38
CA ALA A 225 1.47 12.91 -10.57
C ALA A 225 1.17 12.10 -11.84
N SER A 226 1.69 12.51 -13.00
CA SER A 226 1.43 11.82 -14.27
C SER A 226 1.93 10.38 -14.28
N ARG A 227 3.09 10.10 -13.66
CA ARG A 227 3.64 8.73 -13.54
C ARG A 227 2.88 7.87 -12.54
N ILE A 228 2.39 8.44 -11.44
CA ILE A 228 1.51 7.72 -10.51
C ILE A 228 0.20 7.36 -11.20
N LEU A 229 -0.41 8.30 -11.93
CA LEU A 229 -1.65 8.08 -12.65
C LEU A 229 -1.50 7.02 -13.76
N GLU A 230 -0.39 7.07 -14.50
CA GLU A 230 -0.02 6.04 -15.47
C GLU A 230 0.09 4.65 -14.81
N ALA A 231 0.73 4.55 -13.65
CA ALA A 231 0.85 3.29 -12.92
C ALA A 231 -0.51 2.76 -12.45
N ILE A 232 -1.37 3.64 -11.92
CA ILE A 232 -2.74 3.28 -11.51
C ILE A 232 -3.57 2.79 -12.70
N ALA A 233 -3.42 3.43 -13.87
CA ALA A 233 -4.11 3.04 -15.09
C ALA A 233 -3.61 1.69 -15.65
N ARG A 234 -2.29 1.42 -15.56
CA ARG A 234 -1.69 0.13 -15.97
C ARG A 234 -2.12 -1.02 -15.07
N ASP A 235 -2.31 -0.78 -13.78
CA ASP A 235 -2.81 -1.76 -12.82
C ASP A 235 -4.33 -2.01 -12.95
N GLU A 236 -5.01 -1.34 -13.89
CA GLU A 236 -6.45 -1.47 -14.23
C GLU A 236 -7.41 -1.34 -13.02
N LEU A 237 -6.95 -0.69 -11.95
CA LEU A 237 -7.66 -0.49 -10.67
C LEU A 237 -9.06 0.11 -10.87
N PHE A 238 -9.15 1.13 -11.73
CA PHE A 238 -10.40 1.83 -12.06
C PHE A 238 -11.00 1.39 -13.40
N GLY A 239 -10.47 0.35 -14.03
CA GLY A 239 -10.99 -0.24 -15.27
C GLY A 239 -11.08 0.77 -16.42
N ARG A 240 -12.21 0.78 -17.13
CA ARG A 240 -12.41 1.58 -18.36
C ARG A 240 -12.23 3.10 -18.18
N LEU A 241 -12.52 3.65 -16.99
CA LEU A 241 -12.47 5.09 -16.74
C LEU A 241 -11.06 5.68 -16.97
N LEU A 242 -10.03 4.97 -16.51
CA LEU A 242 -8.62 5.41 -16.59
C LEU A 242 -7.85 4.74 -17.72
N HIS A 243 -8.51 3.94 -18.56
CA HIS A 243 -7.87 3.25 -19.69
C HIS A 243 -7.12 4.20 -20.65
N PRO A 244 -7.62 5.41 -20.99
CA PRO A 244 -6.88 6.34 -21.83
C PRO A 244 -5.53 6.78 -21.23
N ALA A 245 -5.42 6.85 -19.90
CA ALA A 245 -4.18 7.24 -19.21
C ALA A 245 -3.07 6.18 -19.29
N LYS A 246 -3.39 4.96 -19.74
CA LYS A 246 -2.42 3.89 -20.05
C LYS A 246 -1.63 4.17 -21.32
N TRP A 247 -2.16 5.02 -22.21
CA TRP A 247 -1.54 5.29 -23.50
C TRP A 247 -0.21 6.02 -23.35
N THR A 248 0.85 5.44 -23.93
CA THR A 248 2.22 5.95 -23.85
C THR A 248 2.82 6.09 -25.24
N THR A 249 3.68 7.08 -25.39
CA THR A 249 4.49 7.26 -26.61
C THR A 249 5.54 6.16 -26.72
N LYS A 250 6.11 5.93 -27.90
CA LYS A 250 7.26 5.01 -28.13
C LYS A 250 8.44 5.23 -27.16
N ARG A 251 8.63 6.45 -26.65
CA ARG A 251 9.65 6.82 -25.65
C ARG A 251 9.21 6.62 -24.19
N GLY A 252 8.07 5.98 -23.94
CA GLY A 252 7.52 5.75 -22.60
C GLY A 252 6.96 6.99 -21.91
N ASN A 253 6.51 8.02 -22.66
CA ASN A 253 5.91 9.23 -22.10
C ASN A 253 4.37 9.12 -22.08
N PRO A 254 3.69 9.21 -20.91
CA PRO A 254 2.23 9.06 -20.79
C PRO A 254 1.52 10.40 -21.05
N ILE A 255 1.26 10.70 -22.31
CA ILE A 255 0.70 12.01 -22.74
C ILE A 255 -0.66 12.28 -22.08
N VAL A 256 -1.56 11.30 -22.08
CA VAL A 256 -2.91 11.47 -21.52
C VAL A 256 -2.83 11.72 -20.01
N ALA A 257 -1.95 11.01 -19.29
CA ALA A 257 -1.77 11.20 -17.86
C ALA A 257 -1.21 12.60 -17.51
N VAL A 258 -0.29 13.11 -18.33
CA VAL A 258 0.25 14.48 -18.20
C VAL A 258 -0.86 15.51 -18.42
N LEU A 259 -1.65 15.36 -19.48
CA LEU A 259 -2.77 16.28 -19.77
C LEU A 259 -3.83 16.26 -18.67
N SER A 260 -4.19 15.08 -18.15
CA SER A 260 -5.15 14.98 -17.05
C SER A 260 -4.62 15.57 -15.74
N ALA A 261 -3.33 15.40 -15.43
CA ALA A 261 -2.71 16.03 -14.27
C ALA A 261 -2.67 17.55 -14.42
N GLY A 262 -2.35 18.06 -15.62
CA GLY A 262 -2.41 19.48 -15.94
C GLY A 262 -3.82 20.04 -15.83
N PHE A 263 -4.83 19.35 -16.36
CA PHE A 263 -6.23 19.77 -16.25
C PHE A 263 -6.74 19.81 -14.80
N LEU A 264 -6.42 18.79 -13.99
CA LEU A 264 -6.78 18.82 -12.57
C LEU A 264 -6.04 19.94 -11.81
N CYS A 265 -4.77 20.18 -12.12
CA CYS A 265 -4.01 21.30 -11.56
C CYS A 265 -4.67 22.64 -11.90
N LEU A 266 -5.15 22.81 -13.14
CA LEU A 266 -5.88 24.00 -13.59
C LEU A 266 -7.16 24.24 -12.78
N LEU A 267 -7.91 23.18 -12.46
CA LEU A 267 -9.11 23.27 -11.63
C LEU A 267 -8.79 23.70 -10.20
N ILE A 268 -7.68 23.23 -9.62
CA ILE A 268 -7.25 23.63 -8.27
C ILE A 268 -6.78 25.09 -8.24
N LEU A 269 -6.15 25.57 -9.32
CA LEU A 269 -5.73 26.97 -9.45
C LEU A 269 -6.90 27.96 -9.44
N LEU A 270 -8.13 27.55 -9.77
CA LEU A 270 -9.34 28.39 -9.67
C LEU A 270 -9.63 28.85 -8.23
N ILE A 271 -9.14 28.13 -7.22
CA ILE A 271 -9.27 28.54 -5.81
C ILE A 271 -8.57 29.89 -5.57
N GLY A 272 -7.49 30.17 -6.31
CA GLY A 272 -6.77 31.45 -6.35
C GLY A 272 -6.26 32.01 -5.02
N ARG A 273 -6.20 31.19 -3.97
CA ARG A 273 -5.67 31.56 -2.65
C ARG A 273 -4.67 30.52 -2.16
N LEU A 274 -3.40 30.90 -2.10
CA LEU A 274 -2.31 30.01 -1.65
C LEU A 274 -2.56 29.45 -0.25
N ASN A 275 -3.08 30.28 0.66
CA ASN A 275 -3.41 29.91 2.04
C ASN A 275 -4.56 28.90 2.18
N ALA A 276 -5.38 28.72 1.14
CA ALA A 276 -6.41 27.68 1.11
C ALA A 276 -5.87 26.35 0.54
N ILE A 277 -4.94 26.44 -0.42
CA ILE A 277 -4.35 25.28 -1.09
C ILE A 277 -3.32 24.59 -0.17
N ALA A 278 -2.51 25.35 0.57
CA ALA A 278 -1.43 24.79 1.40
C ALA A 278 -1.91 23.78 2.46
N PRO A 279 -2.96 24.06 3.27
CA PRO A 279 -3.46 23.08 4.24
C PRO A 279 -4.03 21.83 3.58
N LEU A 280 -4.68 21.96 2.42
CA LEU A 280 -5.20 20.82 1.66
C LEU A 280 -4.07 19.88 1.20
N VAL A 281 -3.00 20.44 0.63
CA VAL A 281 -1.82 19.68 0.19
C VAL A 281 -1.18 18.95 1.36
N SER A 282 -0.98 19.64 2.49
CA SER A 282 -0.37 19.07 3.69
C SER A 282 -1.17 17.89 4.25
N VAL A 283 -2.50 18.01 4.34
CA VAL A 283 -3.38 16.92 4.80
C VAL A 283 -3.30 15.70 3.88
N LEU A 284 -3.31 15.90 2.56
CA LEU A 284 -3.23 14.79 1.59
C LEU A 284 -1.89 14.05 1.66
N PHE A 285 -0.77 14.76 1.79
CA PHE A 285 0.55 14.13 1.96
C PHE A 285 0.69 13.42 3.31
N LEU A 286 0.27 14.06 4.41
CA LEU A 286 0.32 13.44 5.74
C LEU A 286 -0.57 12.19 5.81
N LEU A 287 -1.73 12.17 5.17
CA LEU A 287 -2.58 10.99 5.11
C LEU A 287 -1.94 9.86 4.29
N ALA A 288 -1.26 10.19 3.19
CA ALA A 288 -0.48 9.21 2.43
C ALA A 288 0.68 8.63 3.28
N TYR A 289 1.42 9.47 4.00
CA TYR A 289 2.49 9.03 4.91
C TYR A 289 1.97 8.20 6.08
N ALA A 290 0.85 8.59 6.68
CA ALA A 290 0.16 7.80 7.71
C ALA A 290 -0.22 6.41 7.18
N SER A 291 -0.73 6.34 5.95
CA SER A 291 -1.13 5.08 5.32
C SER A 291 0.07 4.17 5.01
N VAL A 292 1.21 4.73 4.58
CA VAL A 292 2.47 3.97 4.38
C VAL A 292 3.01 3.45 5.71
N ASN A 293 2.95 4.26 6.77
CA ASN A 293 3.36 3.83 8.10
C ASN A 293 2.46 2.72 8.67
N LEU A 294 1.13 2.84 8.50
CA LEU A 294 0.18 1.79 8.86
C LEU A 294 0.46 0.48 8.10
N ALA A 295 0.73 0.59 6.81
CA ALA A 295 1.08 -0.54 5.94
C ALA A 295 2.35 -1.27 6.42
N CYS A 296 3.41 -0.54 6.74
CA CYS A 296 4.65 -1.10 7.26
C CYS A 296 4.45 -1.80 8.62
N ALA A 297 3.69 -1.19 9.52
CA ALA A 297 3.35 -1.81 10.81
C ALA A 297 2.51 -3.08 10.63
N GLY A 298 1.53 -3.07 9.73
CA GLY A 298 0.69 -4.23 9.41
C GLY A 298 1.48 -5.39 8.78
N LEU A 299 2.42 -5.09 7.87
CA LEU A 299 3.30 -6.09 7.26
C LEU A 299 4.21 -6.76 8.28
N ASP A 300 4.82 -5.99 9.18
CA ASP A 300 5.69 -6.54 10.21
C ASP A 300 4.92 -7.42 11.21
N ALA A 301 3.74 -6.95 11.64
CA ALA A 301 2.84 -7.70 12.52
C ALA A 301 2.31 -9.00 11.89
N ALA A 302 2.06 -9.00 10.57
CA ALA A 302 1.67 -10.20 9.81
C ALA A 302 2.83 -11.19 9.64
N SER A 303 4.07 -10.68 9.66
CA SER A 303 5.30 -11.41 9.38
C SER A 303 5.20 -12.35 8.15
N PRO A 304 4.73 -11.87 6.97
CA PRO A 304 4.64 -12.71 5.80
C PRO A 304 6.06 -13.10 5.35
N PRO A 305 6.29 -14.32 4.83
CA PRO A 305 7.63 -14.82 4.53
C PRO A 305 8.48 -13.92 3.61
N ASN A 306 7.79 -13.17 2.72
CA ASN A 306 8.39 -12.28 1.73
C ASN A 306 8.74 -10.89 2.27
N PHE A 307 8.24 -10.50 3.44
CA PHE A 307 8.55 -9.22 4.06
C PHE A 307 9.65 -9.41 5.10
N ARG A 308 10.88 -9.04 4.72
CA ARG A 308 12.08 -9.13 5.56
C ARG A 308 12.84 -7.81 5.50
N PRO A 309 12.42 -6.79 6.27
CA PRO A 309 13.08 -5.49 6.25
C PRO A 309 14.55 -5.64 6.67
N THR A 310 15.47 -5.25 5.79
CA THR A 310 16.92 -5.31 6.04
C THR A 310 17.47 -4.05 6.71
N PHE A 311 16.64 -3.01 6.87
CA PHE A 311 17.02 -1.75 7.47
C PHE A 311 17.08 -1.89 9.01
N ARG A 312 18.26 -1.65 9.60
CA ARG A 312 18.54 -1.89 11.03
C ARG A 312 17.64 -1.11 11.99
N TYR A 313 17.22 0.11 11.65
CA TYR A 313 16.42 0.96 12.52
C TYR A 313 14.90 0.85 12.26
N PHE A 314 14.49 -0.08 11.39
CA PHE A 314 13.09 -0.36 11.18
C PHE A 314 12.50 -1.16 12.35
N ASN A 315 11.34 -0.73 12.85
CA ASN A 315 10.53 -1.46 13.82
C ASN A 315 9.05 -1.11 13.58
N TRP A 316 8.12 -2.04 13.85
CA TRP A 316 6.69 -1.74 13.80
C TRP A 316 6.29 -0.57 14.72
N ILE A 317 6.97 -0.43 15.87
CA ILE A 317 6.74 0.67 16.83
C ILE A 317 7.06 2.03 16.21
N THR A 318 8.21 2.15 15.52
CA THR A 318 8.60 3.43 14.89
C THR A 318 7.64 3.80 13.76
N SER A 319 7.13 2.80 13.05
CA SER A 319 6.07 3.00 12.03
C SER A 319 4.76 3.49 12.66
N ILE A 320 4.30 2.89 13.77
CA ILE A 320 3.09 3.35 14.49
C ILE A 320 3.26 4.77 15.02
N PHE A 321 4.43 5.09 15.59
CA PHE A 321 4.70 6.45 16.07
C PHE A 321 4.62 7.47 14.93
N GLY A 322 5.19 7.14 13.77
CA GLY A 322 5.08 7.95 12.56
C GLY A 322 3.63 8.12 12.08
N MET A 323 2.83 7.05 12.11
CA MET A 323 1.41 7.10 11.76
C MET A 323 0.62 8.03 12.70
N ILE A 324 0.79 7.87 14.02
CA ILE A 324 0.12 8.69 15.03
C ILE A 324 0.54 10.16 14.89
N GLY A 325 1.85 10.43 14.72
CA GLY A 325 2.36 11.77 14.49
C GLY A 325 1.76 12.44 13.26
N CYS A 326 1.64 11.71 12.14
CA CYS A 326 0.97 12.23 10.95
C CYS A 326 -0.51 12.54 11.19
N PHE A 327 -1.23 11.67 11.90
CA PHE A 327 -2.65 11.86 12.18
C PHE A 327 -2.91 13.06 13.11
N ILE A 328 -2.09 13.20 14.16
CA ILE A 328 -2.14 14.37 15.05
C ILE A 328 -1.90 15.65 14.24
N MET A 329 -0.86 15.67 13.39
CA MET A 329 -0.57 16.85 12.57
C MET A 329 -1.67 17.17 11.56
N CYS A 330 -2.34 16.17 10.96
CA CYS A 330 -3.50 16.41 10.10
C CYS A 330 -4.61 17.17 10.84
N LEU A 331 -4.97 16.70 12.04
CA LEU A 331 -6.01 17.32 12.88
C LEU A 331 -5.62 18.72 13.35
N LEU A 332 -4.33 18.95 13.65
CA LEU A 332 -3.82 20.27 14.06
C LEU A 332 -3.82 21.28 12.91
N ILE A 333 -3.50 20.85 11.68
CA ILE A 333 -3.46 21.75 10.51
C ILE A 333 -4.88 22.20 10.14
N GLN A 334 -5.75 21.25 9.80
CA GLN A 334 -7.13 21.52 9.41
C GLN A 334 -8.01 20.28 9.67
N PRO A 335 -8.87 20.29 10.71
CA PRO A 335 -9.69 19.12 11.05
C PRO A 335 -10.75 18.83 10.00
N ILE A 336 -11.33 19.87 9.37
CA ILE A 336 -12.38 19.72 8.36
C ILE A 336 -11.83 18.99 7.12
N TYR A 337 -10.70 19.46 6.58
CA TYR A 337 -10.06 18.81 5.42
C TYR A 337 -9.61 17.39 5.74
N THR A 338 -9.18 17.14 6.99
CA THR A 338 -8.78 15.81 7.45
C THR A 338 -9.95 14.84 7.44
N VAL A 339 -11.10 15.21 8.01
CA VAL A 339 -12.30 14.35 8.02
C VAL A 339 -12.75 14.05 6.59
N VAL A 340 -12.80 15.07 5.72
CA VAL A 340 -13.17 14.90 4.31
C VAL A 340 -12.19 13.95 3.60
N ALA A 341 -10.88 14.13 3.79
CA ALA A 341 -9.86 13.29 3.17
C ALA A 341 -9.93 11.83 3.65
N ILE A 342 -10.24 11.58 4.93
CA ILE A 342 -10.44 10.23 5.48
C ILE A 342 -11.69 9.58 4.89
N ILE A 343 -12.80 10.32 4.77
CA ILE A 343 -14.03 9.83 4.13
C ILE A 343 -13.75 9.45 2.67
N VAL A 344 -13.07 10.32 1.92
CA VAL A 344 -12.67 10.04 0.53
C VAL A 344 -11.78 8.82 0.44
N LEU A 345 -10.78 8.68 1.34
CA LEU A 345 -9.95 7.47 1.41
C LEU A 345 -10.77 6.22 1.65
N GLY A 346 -11.68 6.25 2.62
CA GLY A 346 -12.56 5.13 2.96
C GLY A 346 -13.47 4.74 1.81
N LEU A 347 -14.06 5.71 1.12
CA LEU A 347 -14.88 5.49 -0.08
C LEU A 347 -14.05 4.90 -1.23
N LEU A 348 -12.81 5.35 -1.43
CA LEU A 348 -11.91 4.78 -2.44
C LEU A 348 -11.56 3.33 -2.12
N VAL A 349 -11.18 3.02 -0.88
CA VAL A 349 -10.90 1.64 -0.45
C VAL A 349 -12.14 0.78 -0.64
N PHE A 350 -13.31 1.24 -0.21
CA PHE A 350 -14.57 0.51 -0.38
C PHE A 350 -14.92 0.28 -1.85
N SER A 351 -14.80 1.30 -2.70
CA SER A 351 -15.05 1.19 -4.15
C SER A 351 -14.12 0.19 -4.82
N LEU A 352 -12.83 0.17 -4.45
CA LEU A 352 -11.87 -0.79 -4.98
C LEU A 352 -12.11 -2.21 -4.45
N TYR A 353 -12.53 -2.34 -3.18
CA TYR A 353 -12.90 -3.63 -2.60
C TYR A 353 -14.09 -4.27 -3.32
N GLN A 354 -15.14 -3.49 -3.64
CA GLN A 354 -16.33 -3.98 -4.34
C GLN A 354 -16.03 -4.53 -5.73
N ARG A 355 -14.94 -4.08 -6.37
CA ARG A 355 -14.56 -4.51 -7.71
C ARG A 355 -13.97 -5.92 -7.77
N HIS A 356 -13.73 -6.58 -6.63
CA HIS A 356 -13.19 -7.96 -6.57
C HIS A 356 -12.04 -8.16 -7.55
N LEU A 357 -11.03 -7.28 -7.49
CA LEU A 357 -9.87 -7.35 -8.38
C LEU A 357 -9.13 -8.66 -8.11
N GLU A 358 -9.25 -9.63 -9.03
CA GLU A 358 -8.47 -10.86 -9.00
C GLU A 358 -7.01 -10.53 -9.33
N SER A 359 -6.24 -10.13 -8.32
CA SER A 359 -4.82 -9.84 -8.51
C SER A 359 -4.01 -11.13 -8.56
N SER A 360 -3.18 -11.27 -9.60
CA SER A 360 -2.18 -12.35 -9.70
C SER A 360 -1.04 -12.22 -8.68
N TRP A 361 -0.96 -11.08 -7.99
CA TRP A 361 0.04 -10.76 -6.97
C TRP A 361 -0.59 -10.82 -5.57
N GLY A 362 0.19 -11.19 -4.56
CA GLY A 362 -0.30 -11.56 -3.22
C GLY A 362 -1.11 -10.47 -2.50
N ASN A 363 -2.10 -10.92 -1.71
CA ASN A 363 -2.96 -10.07 -0.88
C ASN A 363 -2.47 -10.10 0.59
N ILE A 364 -2.24 -8.93 1.19
CA ILE A 364 -1.81 -8.83 2.60
C ILE A 364 -2.86 -9.42 3.55
N GLY A 365 -4.15 -9.31 3.22
CA GLY A 365 -5.25 -9.87 3.98
C GLY A 365 -5.18 -11.39 4.05
N GLN A 366 -4.80 -12.06 2.95
CA GLN A 366 -4.58 -13.51 2.93
C GLN A 366 -3.37 -13.91 3.77
N ALA A 367 -2.30 -13.10 3.75
CA ALA A 367 -1.12 -13.35 4.56
C ALA A 367 -1.40 -13.19 6.07
N LEU A 368 -2.11 -12.12 6.46
CA LEU A 368 -2.60 -11.91 7.82
C LEU A 368 -3.52 -13.06 8.27
N LEU A 369 -4.47 -13.46 7.42
CA LEU A 369 -5.36 -14.58 7.68
C LEU A 369 -4.58 -15.87 7.88
N PHE A 370 -3.60 -16.16 7.03
CA PHE A 370 -2.74 -17.35 7.16
C PHE A 370 -1.94 -17.33 8.47
N HIS A 371 -1.31 -16.20 8.81
CA HIS A 371 -0.59 -16.05 10.07
C HIS A 371 -1.52 -16.31 11.27
N GLN A 372 -2.71 -15.71 11.26
CA GLN A 372 -3.69 -15.84 12.31
C GLN A 372 -4.22 -17.27 12.43
N ILE A 373 -4.59 -17.92 11.31
CA ILE A 373 -5.02 -19.32 11.28
C ILE A 373 -3.91 -20.24 11.81
N ARG A 374 -2.67 -20.09 11.35
CA ARG A 374 -1.54 -20.89 11.83
C ARG A 374 -1.34 -20.74 13.32
N LYS A 375 -1.36 -19.51 13.84
CA LYS A 375 -1.24 -19.24 15.28
C LYS A 375 -2.35 -19.91 16.07
N TYR A 376 -3.61 -19.81 15.61
CA TYR A 376 -4.73 -20.48 16.28
C TYR A 376 -4.67 -22.00 16.20
N LEU A 377 -4.20 -22.57 15.09
CA LEU A 377 -4.00 -24.01 14.97
C LEU A 377 -2.91 -24.52 15.93
N LEU A 378 -1.83 -23.76 16.13
CA LEU A 378 -0.78 -24.10 17.11
C LEU A 378 -1.24 -23.94 18.56
N LEU A 379 -2.17 -23.01 18.83
CA LEU A 379 -2.79 -22.85 20.15
C LEU A 379 -3.76 -23.98 20.48
N LEU A 380 -4.33 -24.63 19.46
CA LEU A 380 -5.20 -25.78 19.60
C LEU A 380 -4.36 -27.04 19.87
N ASP A 381 -3.98 -27.24 21.14
CA ASP A 381 -3.21 -28.40 21.58
C ASP A 381 -4.12 -29.63 21.75
N SER A 382 -3.86 -30.70 21.00
CA SER A 382 -4.62 -31.95 21.09
C SER A 382 -4.33 -32.75 22.36
N ARG A 383 -3.26 -32.41 23.11
CA ARG A 383 -2.86 -33.12 24.34
C ARG A 383 -3.58 -32.60 25.57
N LYS A 384 -4.18 -31.41 25.51
CA LYS A 384 -5.01 -30.88 26.59
C LYS A 384 -6.35 -31.61 26.57
N ASP A 385 -6.90 -31.86 27.76
CA ASP A 385 -8.18 -32.55 27.90
C ASP A 385 -9.22 -31.93 26.96
N HIS A 386 -9.92 -32.81 26.24
CA HIS A 386 -10.89 -32.46 25.24
C HIS A 386 -11.98 -31.54 25.83
N VAL A 387 -12.59 -30.73 24.97
CA VAL A 387 -13.75 -29.93 25.36
C VAL A 387 -14.78 -30.89 25.98
N LYS A 388 -15.28 -30.58 27.19
CA LYS A 388 -16.34 -31.36 27.89
C LYS A 388 -17.58 -31.67 27.04
N TYR A 389 -17.72 -30.99 25.91
CA TYR A 389 -18.77 -31.20 24.92
C TYR A 389 -18.15 -31.77 23.63
N TRP A 390 -18.57 -32.98 23.27
CA TRP A 390 -18.24 -33.56 21.98
C TRP A 390 -18.83 -32.71 20.83
N ARG A 391 -18.05 -32.51 19.77
CA ARG A 391 -18.47 -31.79 18.56
C ARG A 391 -18.21 -32.67 17.34
N LEU A 392 -19.21 -32.76 16.46
CA LEU A 392 -19.12 -33.53 15.21
C LEU A 392 -18.12 -32.86 14.25
N GLN A 393 -17.06 -33.58 13.89
CA GLN A 393 -16.08 -33.20 12.88
C GLN A 393 -16.08 -34.26 11.78
N LEU A 394 -16.68 -33.94 10.65
CA LEU A 394 -17.12 -34.94 9.69
C LEU A 394 -16.19 -35.07 8.48
N LEU A 395 -15.86 -36.30 8.10
CA LEU A 395 -15.35 -36.67 6.79
C LEU A 395 -16.46 -37.43 6.03
N LEU A 396 -17.05 -36.82 5.01
CA LEU A 396 -18.02 -37.48 4.14
C LEU A 396 -17.31 -38.02 2.90
N LEU A 397 -17.40 -39.33 2.69
CA LEU A 397 -16.84 -39.98 1.51
C LEU A 397 -17.90 -40.01 0.39
N VAL A 398 -17.57 -39.38 -0.74
CA VAL A 398 -18.48 -39.21 -1.86
C VAL A 398 -17.94 -39.91 -3.11
N ALA A 399 -18.72 -40.87 -3.62
CA ALA A 399 -18.41 -41.55 -4.87
C ALA A 399 -18.79 -40.71 -6.10
N ASN A 400 -20.03 -40.24 -6.19
CA ASN A 400 -20.52 -39.45 -7.31
C ASN A 400 -21.16 -38.13 -6.81
N PRO A 401 -20.60 -36.95 -7.15
CA PRO A 401 -21.10 -35.67 -6.67
C PRO A 401 -22.53 -35.36 -7.13
N ARG A 402 -22.97 -35.89 -8.28
CA ARG A 402 -24.30 -35.59 -8.84
C ARG A 402 -25.43 -36.25 -8.05
N SER A 403 -25.23 -37.50 -7.63
CA SER A 403 -26.22 -38.24 -6.85
C SER A 403 -26.17 -37.90 -5.37
N SER A 404 -24.99 -37.59 -4.83
CA SER A 404 -24.79 -37.34 -3.39
C SER A 404 -25.14 -35.92 -2.94
N ALA A 405 -25.67 -35.05 -3.80
CA ALA A 405 -25.86 -33.63 -3.48
C ALA A 405 -26.78 -33.41 -2.27
N SER A 406 -27.83 -34.23 -2.12
CA SER A 406 -28.71 -34.24 -0.94
C SER A 406 -27.97 -34.64 0.33
N LEU A 407 -27.14 -35.69 0.26
CA LEU A 407 -26.34 -36.17 1.38
C LEU A 407 -25.35 -35.10 1.86
N VAL A 408 -24.69 -34.40 0.92
CA VAL A 408 -23.77 -33.29 1.24
C VAL A 408 -24.49 -32.14 1.95
N GLN A 409 -25.72 -31.80 1.55
CA GLN A 409 -26.53 -30.77 2.22
C GLN A 409 -27.04 -31.22 3.59
N PHE A 410 -27.46 -32.48 3.70
CA PHE A 410 -27.91 -33.08 4.96
C PHE A 410 -26.79 -33.04 6.01
N MET A 411 -25.59 -33.51 5.64
CA MET A 411 -24.44 -33.50 6.53
C MET A 411 -23.96 -32.09 6.88
N ASN A 412 -24.09 -31.12 5.97
CA ASN A 412 -23.82 -29.72 6.27
C ASN A 412 -24.81 -29.12 7.29
N SER A 413 -26.05 -29.61 7.33
CA SER A 413 -27.03 -29.19 8.34
C SER A 413 -26.71 -29.82 9.70
N LEU A 414 -26.27 -31.08 9.69
CA LEU A 414 -25.95 -31.84 10.90
C LEU A 414 -24.72 -31.31 11.66
N LYS A 415 -23.68 -30.86 10.95
CA LYS A 415 -22.42 -30.45 11.59
C LYS A 415 -22.51 -29.22 12.51
N LYS A 416 -23.54 -28.38 12.36
CA LYS A 416 -23.80 -27.13 13.13
C LYS A 416 -22.55 -26.30 13.48
N GLY A 417 -21.63 -26.13 12.52
CA GLY A 417 -20.39 -25.34 12.68
C GLY A 417 -19.10 -26.13 12.90
N GLY A 418 -19.17 -27.45 13.06
CA GLY A 418 -18.01 -28.33 13.09
C GLY A 418 -17.22 -28.37 11.78
N LEU A 419 -16.02 -28.94 11.84
CA LEU A 419 -15.20 -29.24 10.67
C LEU A 419 -15.98 -30.19 9.75
N TYR A 420 -15.96 -29.91 8.46
CA TYR A 420 -16.58 -30.77 7.46
C TYR A 420 -15.67 -30.87 6.24
N VAL A 421 -15.27 -32.09 5.93
CA VAL A 421 -14.43 -32.45 4.80
C VAL A 421 -15.23 -33.37 3.88
N VAL A 422 -15.25 -33.05 2.59
CA VAL A 422 -15.78 -33.90 1.53
C VAL A 422 -14.59 -34.59 0.88
N GLY A 423 -14.53 -35.92 1.04
CA GLY A 423 -13.49 -36.78 0.51
C GLY A 423 -13.93 -37.47 -0.77
N HIS A 424 -13.09 -37.46 -1.81
CA HIS A 424 -13.28 -38.24 -3.02
C HIS A 424 -12.04 -39.08 -3.33
N ALA A 425 -12.25 -40.33 -3.73
CA ALA A 425 -11.18 -41.27 -4.07
C ALA A 425 -11.21 -41.55 -5.57
N ILE A 426 -10.09 -41.31 -6.24
CA ILE A 426 -9.86 -41.63 -7.65
C ILE A 426 -9.10 -42.97 -7.71
N CYS A 427 -9.57 -43.89 -8.56
CA CYS A 427 -8.86 -45.12 -8.85
C CYS A 427 -7.88 -44.86 -10.01
N GLY A 428 -6.58 -44.98 -9.76
CA GLY A 428 -5.52 -44.75 -10.76
C GLY A 428 -4.13 -44.98 -10.16
N ASP A 429 -3.14 -45.25 -10.99
CA ASP A 429 -1.77 -45.44 -10.49
C ASP A 429 -1.08 -44.08 -10.28
N PRO A 430 -0.72 -43.69 -9.04
CA PRO A 430 -0.06 -42.41 -8.79
C PRO A 430 1.28 -42.27 -9.52
N ASP A 431 1.95 -43.39 -9.81
CA ASP A 431 3.29 -43.41 -10.42
C ASP A 431 3.25 -43.05 -11.93
N GLU A 432 2.10 -43.12 -12.58
CA GLU A 432 1.93 -42.75 -14.00
C GLU A 432 1.93 -41.23 -14.22
N PHE A 433 1.71 -40.43 -13.17
CA PHE A 433 1.48 -38.99 -13.28
C PHE A 433 2.67 -38.12 -12.83
N VAL A 434 3.87 -38.68 -12.72
CA VAL A 434 5.07 -37.95 -12.26
C VAL A 434 5.46 -36.81 -13.21
N ASP A 435 5.27 -36.99 -14.53
CA ASP A 435 5.60 -36.00 -15.57
C ASP A 435 4.40 -35.17 -16.07
N GLN A 436 3.17 -35.49 -15.63
CA GLN A 436 1.93 -34.80 -16.01
C GLN A 436 1.36 -34.00 -14.83
N SER A 437 0.47 -33.05 -15.11
CA SER A 437 -0.24 -32.33 -14.04
C SER A 437 -1.08 -33.28 -13.20
N ASP A 438 -0.88 -33.31 -11.88
CA ASP A 438 -1.61 -34.16 -10.94
C ASP A 438 -3.14 -34.07 -11.17
N PRO A 439 -3.82 -35.18 -11.51
CA PRO A 439 -5.27 -35.19 -11.76
C PRO A 439 -6.08 -34.73 -10.54
N CYS A 440 -5.55 -34.90 -9.33
CA CYS A 440 -6.19 -34.44 -8.10
C CYS A 440 -6.33 -32.91 -8.07
N LEU A 441 -5.35 -32.15 -8.59
CA LEU A 441 -5.40 -30.69 -8.65
C LEU A 441 -6.53 -30.21 -9.56
N ASN A 442 -6.66 -30.81 -10.73
CA ASN A 442 -7.70 -30.48 -11.69
C ASN A 442 -9.09 -30.79 -11.12
N GLN A 443 -9.27 -31.97 -10.53
CA GLN A 443 -10.54 -32.33 -9.88
C GLN A 443 -10.86 -31.44 -8.68
N ARG A 444 -9.85 -31.06 -7.88
CA ARG A 444 -10.04 -30.23 -6.67
C ARG A 444 -10.70 -28.91 -6.99
N TRP A 445 -10.38 -28.29 -8.14
CA TRP A 445 -11.06 -27.08 -8.58
C TRP A 445 -12.56 -27.32 -8.79
N TYR A 446 -12.95 -28.36 -9.53
CA TYR A 446 -14.36 -28.70 -9.77
C TYR A 446 -15.13 -29.01 -8.48
N TRP A 447 -14.54 -29.79 -7.58
CA TRP A 447 -15.16 -30.12 -6.29
C TRP A 447 -15.29 -28.88 -5.38
N THR A 448 -14.32 -27.97 -5.42
CA THR A 448 -14.41 -26.69 -4.70
C THR A 448 -15.55 -25.82 -5.25
N GLN A 449 -15.72 -25.78 -6.57
CA GLN A 449 -16.87 -25.09 -7.19
C GLN A 449 -18.20 -25.77 -6.86
N TYR A 450 -18.24 -27.10 -6.81
CA TYR A 450 -19.41 -27.88 -6.41
C TYR A 450 -19.87 -27.56 -4.97
N VAL A 451 -18.93 -27.54 -4.01
CA VAL A 451 -19.21 -27.17 -2.61
C VAL A 451 -19.70 -25.72 -2.50
N LYS A 452 -19.04 -24.79 -3.21
CA LYS A 452 -19.48 -23.38 -3.30
C LYS A 452 -20.88 -23.26 -3.89
N TYR A 453 -21.16 -24.00 -4.96
CA TYR A 453 -22.47 -24.03 -5.60
C TYR A 453 -23.54 -24.55 -4.64
N LEU A 454 -23.27 -25.63 -3.90
CA LEU A 454 -24.20 -26.14 -2.89
C LEU A 454 -24.33 -25.22 -1.66
N LYS A 455 -23.50 -24.18 -1.55
CA LYS A 455 -23.38 -23.27 -0.38
C LYS A 455 -23.04 -24.01 0.91
N THR A 456 -22.30 -25.10 0.81
CA THR A 456 -21.86 -25.88 1.96
C THR A 456 -20.51 -25.38 2.45
N LYS A 457 -20.35 -25.27 3.78
CA LYS A 457 -19.08 -24.82 4.39
C LYS A 457 -18.20 -26.04 4.62
N ALA A 458 -17.62 -26.59 3.56
CA ALA A 458 -16.80 -27.80 3.61
C ALA A 458 -15.42 -27.59 2.96
N PHE A 459 -14.42 -28.32 3.45
CA PHE A 459 -13.15 -28.50 2.76
C PHE A 459 -13.25 -29.68 1.80
N VAL A 460 -12.45 -29.67 0.75
CA VAL A 460 -12.39 -30.74 -0.25
C VAL A 460 -11.03 -31.39 -0.18
N GLU A 461 -11.03 -32.71 -0.03
CA GLU A 461 -9.84 -33.55 -0.11
C GLU A 461 -10.06 -34.66 -1.14
N ILE A 462 -9.06 -34.86 -1.99
CA ILE A 462 -9.11 -35.84 -3.07
C ILE A 462 -7.82 -36.63 -3.00
N THR A 463 -7.93 -37.94 -3.07
CA THR A 463 -6.78 -38.85 -3.12
C THR A 463 -6.88 -39.76 -4.34
N ILE A 464 -5.72 -40.16 -4.85
CA ILE A 464 -5.57 -41.15 -5.92
C ILE A 464 -4.79 -42.35 -5.38
N ASP A 465 -5.26 -43.55 -5.70
CA ASP A 465 -4.56 -44.80 -5.41
C ASP A 465 -5.03 -45.89 -6.37
N ARG A 466 -4.24 -46.97 -6.50
CA ARG A 466 -4.55 -48.15 -7.33
C ARG A 466 -5.82 -48.87 -6.88
N SER A 467 -6.31 -48.60 -5.67
CA SER A 467 -7.57 -49.12 -5.17
C SER A 467 -8.33 -48.09 -4.34
N VAL A 468 -9.65 -48.03 -4.53
CA VAL A 468 -10.55 -47.16 -3.76
C VAL A 468 -10.42 -47.38 -2.25
N ARG A 469 -10.23 -48.64 -1.82
CA ARG A 469 -10.05 -48.97 -0.40
C ARG A 469 -8.79 -48.32 0.19
N ARG A 470 -7.66 -48.35 -0.52
CA ARG A 470 -6.42 -47.70 -0.05
C ARG A 470 -6.54 -46.18 -0.08
N ALA A 471 -7.13 -45.62 -1.14
CA ALA A 471 -7.40 -44.18 -1.23
C ALA A 471 -8.28 -43.66 -0.08
N ILE A 472 -9.34 -44.41 0.28
CA ILE A 472 -10.20 -44.09 1.43
C ILE A 472 -9.42 -44.22 2.76
N SER A 473 -8.59 -45.26 2.91
CA SER A 473 -7.73 -45.41 4.09
C SER A 473 -6.79 -44.21 4.27
N HIS A 474 -6.23 -43.68 3.17
CA HIS A 474 -5.43 -42.46 3.17
C HIS A 474 -6.25 -41.23 3.58
N LEU A 475 -7.45 -41.04 3.02
CA LEU A 475 -8.34 -39.94 3.41
C LEU A 475 -8.65 -39.98 4.92
N ILE A 476 -9.02 -41.13 5.46
CA ILE A 476 -9.38 -41.26 6.89
C ILE A 476 -8.21 -40.90 7.80
N ARG A 477 -6.98 -41.26 7.41
CA ARG A 477 -5.78 -41.07 8.25
C ARG A 477 -5.13 -39.69 8.12
N ILE A 478 -5.21 -39.08 6.94
CA ILE A 478 -4.43 -37.88 6.58
C ILE A 478 -5.30 -36.62 6.60
N SER A 479 -6.64 -36.76 6.60
CA SER A 479 -7.55 -35.61 6.57
C SER A 479 -7.39 -34.65 7.75
N GLY A 480 -7.32 -33.35 7.45
CA GLY A 480 -7.18 -32.29 8.44
C GLY A 480 -5.74 -31.82 8.70
N LEU A 481 -5.58 -30.92 9.69
CA LEU A 481 -4.30 -30.33 10.04
C LEU A 481 -4.18 -30.12 11.56
N GLY A 482 -3.21 -30.81 12.18
CA GLY A 482 -2.99 -30.75 13.63
C GLY A 482 -4.20 -31.24 14.42
N ALA A 483 -4.69 -30.44 15.37
CA ALA A 483 -5.88 -30.77 16.16
C ALA A 483 -7.21 -30.57 15.40
N MET A 484 -7.20 -29.91 14.24
CA MET A 484 -8.38 -29.73 13.38
C MET A 484 -8.50 -30.91 12.40
N ARG A 485 -8.99 -32.05 12.89
CA ARG A 485 -9.11 -33.31 12.14
C ARG A 485 -10.49 -33.95 12.30
N PRO A 486 -11.03 -34.64 11.28
CA PRO A 486 -12.28 -35.35 11.41
C PRO A 486 -12.25 -36.39 12.55
N ASN A 487 -13.36 -36.51 13.27
CA ASN A 487 -13.56 -37.54 14.30
C ASN A 487 -14.68 -38.52 13.93
N THR A 488 -15.40 -38.28 12.84
CA THR A 488 -16.50 -39.13 12.36
C THR A 488 -16.43 -39.26 10.86
N VAL A 489 -16.47 -40.50 10.36
CA VAL A 489 -16.53 -40.82 8.94
C VAL A 489 -17.97 -41.14 8.58
N CYS A 490 -18.49 -40.52 7.52
CA CYS A 490 -19.81 -40.81 6.98
C CYS A 490 -19.68 -41.41 5.58
N LEU A 491 -20.41 -42.48 5.35
CA LEU A 491 -20.49 -43.22 4.10
C LEU A 491 -21.95 -43.23 3.64
N GLY A 492 -22.18 -43.06 2.35
CA GLY A 492 -23.48 -43.37 1.77
C GLY A 492 -23.72 -44.88 1.83
N PHE A 493 -24.92 -45.29 2.20
CA PHE A 493 -25.32 -46.69 2.12
C PHE A 493 -25.35 -47.15 0.65
N TYR A 494 -24.77 -48.30 0.37
CA TYR A 494 -24.82 -48.91 -0.96
C TYR A 494 -26.13 -49.67 -1.11
N ASP A 495 -26.93 -49.31 -2.11
CA ASP A 495 -28.19 -49.95 -2.46
C ASP A 495 -28.21 -50.15 -3.98
N ASP A 496 -28.97 -51.13 -4.46
CA ASP A 496 -29.03 -51.50 -5.89
C ASP A 496 -29.92 -50.56 -6.71
N LYS A 497 -30.38 -49.46 -6.12
CA LYS A 497 -31.21 -48.46 -6.79
C LYS A 497 -30.42 -47.66 -7.82
N PRO A 498 -31.00 -47.36 -8.99
CA PRO A 498 -30.34 -46.54 -10.00
C PRO A 498 -30.05 -45.14 -9.45
N SER A 499 -28.85 -44.64 -9.73
CA SER A 499 -28.43 -43.32 -9.24
C SER A 499 -29.25 -42.20 -9.90
N ILE A 500 -29.88 -41.36 -9.08
CA ILE A 500 -30.65 -40.20 -9.54
C ILE A 500 -29.76 -38.96 -9.56
N ASP A 501 -29.84 -38.15 -10.60
CA ASP A 501 -29.13 -36.86 -10.67
C ASP A 501 -29.86 -35.78 -9.85
N VAL A 502 -29.55 -35.77 -8.55
CA VAL A 502 -30.10 -34.81 -7.59
C VAL A 502 -29.56 -33.40 -7.87
N LEU A 503 -28.31 -33.27 -8.32
CA LEU A 503 -27.70 -31.98 -8.61
C LEU A 503 -28.41 -31.23 -9.75
N ALA A 504 -28.78 -31.93 -10.83
CA ALA A 504 -29.56 -31.36 -11.92
C ALA A 504 -30.95 -30.90 -11.46
N ARG A 505 -31.58 -31.65 -10.54
CA ARG A 505 -32.85 -31.26 -9.92
C ARG A 505 -32.71 -29.98 -9.10
N ILE A 506 -31.71 -29.90 -8.23
CA ILE A 506 -31.37 -28.68 -7.46
C ILE A 506 -31.14 -27.49 -8.40
N TRP A 507 -30.44 -27.70 -9.52
CA TRP A 507 -30.18 -26.65 -10.51
C TRP A 507 -31.47 -26.15 -11.18
N LYS A 508 -32.33 -27.05 -11.64
CA LYS A 508 -33.62 -26.70 -12.23
C LYS A 508 -34.49 -25.91 -11.25
N GLU A 509 -34.59 -26.36 -10.01
CA GLU A 509 -35.40 -25.69 -8.98
C GLU A 509 -34.89 -24.28 -8.63
N ARG A 510 -33.56 -24.10 -8.54
CA ARG A 510 -32.95 -22.77 -8.30
C ARG A 510 -33.15 -21.81 -9.47
N LYS A 511 -33.25 -22.30 -10.70
CA LYS A 511 -33.53 -21.48 -11.87
C LYS A 511 -34.98 -20.99 -11.92
N VAL A 512 -35.90 -21.78 -11.36
CA VAL A 512 -37.35 -21.49 -11.36
C VAL A 512 -37.76 -20.60 -10.17
N LYS A 513 -37.19 -20.79 -8.97
CA LYS A 513 -37.50 -19.96 -7.79
C LYS A 513 -36.61 -18.71 -7.72
N LYS A 514 -37.11 -17.56 -8.20
CA LYS A 514 -36.58 -16.23 -7.79
C LYS A 514 -36.88 -16.04 -6.30
N PHE A 515 -35.83 -16.15 -5.47
CA PHE A 515 -35.70 -15.60 -4.10
C PHE A 515 -36.95 -15.56 -3.21
N SER A 516 -37.05 -16.50 -2.25
CA SER A 516 -37.58 -16.18 -0.90
C SER A 516 -37.35 -17.28 0.16
N SER A 517 -37.25 -18.55 -0.19
CA SER A 517 -36.88 -19.60 0.80
C SER A 517 -36.22 -20.81 0.15
N TRP A 518 -35.13 -21.25 0.77
CA TRP A 518 -34.32 -22.38 0.34
C TRP A 518 -35.03 -23.67 0.78
N PRO A 519 -35.43 -24.58 -0.13
CA PRO A 519 -35.95 -25.86 0.30
C PRO A 519 -34.77 -26.68 0.84
N ASN A 520 -34.79 -26.99 2.14
CA ASN A 520 -34.05 -28.14 2.65
C ASN A 520 -34.67 -29.36 1.95
N HIS A 521 -33.89 -30.08 1.15
CA HIS A 521 -34.36 -31.31 0.46
C HIS A 521 -34.57 -32.50 1.41
N ILE A 522 -34.74 -32.23 2.70
CA ILE A 522 -35.08 -33.19 3.72
C ILE A 522 -36.61 -33.10 3.81
N HIS A 523 -37.30 -34.20 3.54
CA HIS A 523 -38.74 -34.29 3.78
C HIS A 523 -39.00 -33.94 5.26
N SER A 524 -39.87 -32.96 5.51
CA SER A 524 -40.35 -32.67 6.85
C SER A 524 -41.23 -33.83 7.32
N TYR A 525 -40.66 -34.72 8.12
CA TYR A 525 -41.43 -35.72 8.85
C TYR A 525 -41.76 -35.15 10.21
N ASN A 526 -43.05 -35.16 10.59
CA ASN A 526 -43.55 -34.58 11.84
C ASN A 526 -43.00 -35.24 13.12
N SER A 527 -42.25 -36.32 13.00
CA SER A 527 -41.68 -37.07 14.13
C SER A 527 -40.35 -37.72 13.73
N THR A 528 -39.31 -37.45 14.51
CA THR A 528 -38.06 -38.21 14.48
C THR A 528 -38.10 -39.30 15.55
N GLU A 529 -38.09 -40.56 15.13
CA GLU A 529 -38.08 -41.70 16.05
C GLU A 529 -36.65 -42.16 16.32
N LEU A 530 -36.29 -42.32 17.59
CA LEU A 530 -34.96 -42.74 18.03
C LEU A 530 -35.10 -44.07 18.77
N ILE A 531 -34.63 -45.14 18.13
CA ILE A 531 -34.72 -46.51 18.66
C ILE A 531 -33.39 -46.83 19.36
N ILE A 532 -33.43 -47.01 20.68
CA ILE A 532 -32.27 -47.40 21.49
C ILE A 532 -32.46 -48.86 21.92
N ASN A 533 -31.54 -49.73 21.52
CA ASN A 533 -31.49 -51.08 22.05
C ASN A 533 -30.80 -51.07 23.42
N ASN A 534 -31.37 -51.78 24.41
CA ASN A 534 -30.86 -51.80 25.79
C ASN A 534 -29.40 -52.30 25.91
N ASN A 535 -28.89 -53.05 24.93
CA ASN A 535 -27.50 -53.49 24.89
C ASN A 535 -26.51 -52.36 24.52
N ASP A 536 -26.96 -51.31 23.84
CA ASP A 536 -26.13 -50.16 23.45
C ASP A 536 -26.12 -49.07 24.54
N ALA A 537 -27.12 -49.04 25.42
CA ALA A 537 -27.29 -48.03 26.46
C ALA A 537 -26.17 -48.00 27.52
N GLN A 538 -25.46 -49.12 27.72
CA GLN A 538 -24.35 -49.23 28.67
C GLN A 538 -22.95 -49.01 28.05
N THR A 539 -22.88 -48.74 26.74
CA THR A 539 -21.62 -48.53 26.03
C THR A 539 -21.41 -47.05 25.68
N THR A 540 -20.20 -46.67 25.28
CA THR A 540 -19.91 -45.34 24.71
C THR A 540 -20.81 -44.99 23.51
N ASN A 541 -21.42 -45.99 22.85
CA ASN A 541 -22.42 -45.77 21.81
C ASN A 541 -23.74 -45.24 22.37
N GLY A 542 -24.14 -45.66 23.58
CA GLY A 542 -25.32 -45.18 24.28
C GLY A 542 -25.25 -43.67 24.53
N GLU A 543 -24.08 -43.12 24.89
CA GLU A 543 -23.91 -41.67 25.05
C GLU A 543 -23.92 -40.92 23.72
N ILE A 544 -23.43 -41.50 22.61
CA ILE A 544 -23.46 -40.89 21.27
C ILE A 544 -24.88 -40.91 20.68
N ILE A 545 -25.64 -41.97 20.96
CA ILE A 545 -27.03 -42.15 20.55
C ILE A 545 -27.97 -41.31 21.45
N CYS A 546 -27.74 -41.28 22.77
CA CYS A 546 -28.47 -40.46 23.75
C CYS A 546 -28.00 -39.00 23.82
N LEU A 547 -26.85 -38.65 23.24
CA LEU A 547 -26.46 -37.28 22.98
C LEU A 547 -27.57 -36.71 22.11
N ASN A 548 -28.48 -35.98 22.75
CA ASN A 548 -29.61 -35.23 22.19
C ASN A 548 -29.26 -34.46 20.91
N MET A 549 -27.99 -34.34 20.51
CA MET A 549 -27.48 -33.65 19.34
C MET A 549 -28.09 -34.08 18.00
N TYR A 550 -28.34 -35.37 17.70
CA TYR A 550 -28.85 -35.75 16.37
C TYR A 550 -30.31 -35.30 16.14
N CYS A 551 -31.21 -35.54 17.11
CA CYS A 551 -32.59 -35.05 17.03
C CYS A 551 -32.72 -33.55 17.39
N TYR A 552 -31.96 -33.01 18.35
CA TYR A 552 -32.07 -31.61 18.79
C TYR A 552 -31.46 -30.62 17.77
N VAL A 553 -30.44 -31.04 17.00
CA VAL A 553 -29.94 -30.24 15.86
C VAL A 553 -30.93 -30.26 14.69
N LEU A 554 -31.65 -31.37 14.48
CA LEU A 554 -32.73 -31.47 13.49
C LEU A 554 -33.97 -30.65 13.91
N CYS A 555 -34.43 -30.74 15.17
CA CYS A 555 -35.59 -30.02 15.69
C CYS A 555 -35.37 -28.49 15.83
N LEU A 556 -34.14 -28.02 16.03
CA LEU A 556 -33.81 -26.58 16.03
C LEU A 556 -33.98 -25.91 14.66
N PHE A 557 -34.22 -26.68 13.59
CA PHE A 557 -34.54 -26.16 12.25
C PHE A 557 -36.06 -26.10 11.98
N GLU A 558 -36.91 -26.71 12.82
CA GLU A 558 -38.37 -26.66 12.71
C GLU A 558 -39.00 -25.45 13.43
N LYS A 559 -38.23 -24.73 14.26
CA LYS A 559 -38.57 -23.40 14.81
C LYS A 559 -37.71 -22.34 14.15
#